data_AF-A0A1G3NYL0-F1
#
_entry.id   AF-A0A1G3NYL0-F1
#
_cell.length_a   1.000
_cell.length_b   1.000
_cell.length_c   1.000
_cell.angle_alpha   90.00
_cell.angle_beta   90.00
_cell.angle_gamma   90.00
#
_symmetry.space_group_name_H-M   'P 1'
#
loop_
_entity.id
_entity.type
_entity.pdbx_description
1 polymer ?
#
loop_
_entity_poly.entity_id
_entity_poly.type
_entity_poly.pdbx_seq_one_letter_code
_entity_poly.pdbx_strand_id
1 'polypeptide(L)'
;MSIHTSLLSLNTNNKSDNAYFTLIQNHIFNDLYLEKEKILHQSELLFLNSLKFEKRKKTFLLGRFAAKLSLSNLFQSNELKSINIISGIFGNPVAQTNISNSADISISHCKNFTVAVAFPSFYILGIDIEAIKKNNVIKKYITNLEWKSLTSFFHSLEEKTLLTIIWTAKESLSKALKCGLNISFNLLEIKNITLISENHFSCDYVNFPQYKCEFFVASNHIVSIVLPNITSLQFDNTTFTEKL
;
A
#
# COMPACT_ATOMS: atom_id res chain seq x y z
N MET A 1 -19.98 -2.96 1.14
CA MET A 1 -19.64 -1.93 0.12
C MET A 1 -18.29 -2.31 -0.49
N SER A 2 -18.20 -2.43 -1.82
CA SER A 2 -17.01 -3.01 -2.50
C SER A 2 -15.83 -2.03 -2.66
N ILE A 3 -16.03 -0.77 -2.31
CA ILE A 3 -15.02 0.30 -2.31
C ILE A 3 -15.08 0.95 -0.93
N HIS A 4 -13.91 1.23 -0.36
CA HIS A 4 -13.81 2.02 0.85
C HIS A 4 -12.65 2.99 0.76
N THR A 5 -12.96 4.28 0.89
CA THR A 5 -11.95 5.32 1.06
C THR A 5 -12.00 5.83 2.49
N SER A 6 -10.84 6.09 3.09
CA SER A 6 -10.71 6.62 4.45
C SER A 6 -9.62 7.68 4.52
N LEU A 7 -9.80 8.62 5.43
CA LEU A 7 -8.80 9.61 5.80
C LEU A 7 -7.73 8.95 6.69
N LEU A 8 -6.48 9.25 6.39
CA LEU A 8 -5.32 8.95 7.23
C LEU A 8 -4.75 10.27 7.74
N SER A 9 -4.80 10.52 9.04
CA SER A 9 -4.13 11.67 9.63
C SER A 9 -2.66 11.33 9.89
N LEU A 10 -1.78 12.11 9.27
CA LEU A 10 -0.33 12.03 9.41
C LEU A 10 0.12 13.12 10.37
N ASN A 11 0.52 12.74 11.58
CA ASN A 11 0.90 13.70 12.62
C ASN A 11 2.40 13.64 12.89
N THR A 12 3.06 14.79 12.85
CA THR A 12 4.44 14.99 13.33
C THR A 12 4.40 15.96 14.50
N ASN A 13 5.53 16.16 15.19
CA ASN A 13 5.60 17.12 16.31
C ASN A 13 5.18 18.55 15.93
N ASN A 14 5.33 18.93 14.66
CA ASN A 14 5.16 20.31 14.21
C ASN A 14 3.95 20.52 13.28
N LYS A 15 3.34 19.44 12.78
CA LYS A 15 2.35 19.52 11.71
C LYS A 15 1.46 18.28 11.65
N SER A 16 0.20 18.50 11.30
CA SER A 16 -0.75 17.47 10.90
C SER A 16 -1.10 17.67 9.42
N ASP A 17 -1.07 16.60 8.65
CA ASP A 17 -1.48 16.57 7.26
C ASP A 17 -2.39 15.38 6.98
N ASN A 18 -3.15 15.48 5.91
CA ASN A 18 -4.05 14.42 5.49
C ASN A 18 -3.40 13.58 4.38
N ALA A 19 -3.58 12.28 4.47
CA ALA A 19 -3.46 11.34 3.37
C ALA A 19 -4.79 10.61 3.21
N TYR A 20 -5.01 10.00 2.05
CA TYR A 20 -6.22 9.22 1.79
C TYR A 20 -5.85 7.84 1.30
N PHE A 21 -6.53 6.85 1.84
CA PHE A 21 -6.37 5.46 1.47
C PHE A 21 -7.65 4.96 0.82
N THR A 22 -7.53 4.09 -0.18
CA THR A 22 -8.65 3.41 -0.82
C THR A 22 -8.41 1.90 -0.90
N LEU A 23 -9.36 1.12 -0.37
CA LEU A 23 -9.51 -0.33 -0.55
C LEU A 23 -10.56 -0.61 -1.63
N ILE A 24 -10.26 -1.53 -2.55
CA ILE A 24 -11.20 -2.02 -3.55
C ILE A 24 -11.26 -3.54 -3.53
N GLN A 25 -12.46 -4.10 -3.49
CA GLN A 25 -12.69 -5.52 -3.75
C GLN A 25 -12.64 -5.79 -5.25
N ASN A 26 -11.74 -6.67 -5.67
CA ASN A 26 -11.41 -6.92 -7.08
C ASN A 26 -12.55 -7.53 -7.91
N HIS A 27 -13.70 -7.87 -7.31
CA HIS A 27 -14.86 -8.39 -8.04
C HIS A 27 -15.55 -7.32 -8.89
N ILE A 28 -15.41 -6.03 -8.55
CA ILE A 28 -16.02 -4.91 -9.30
C ILE A 28 -15.37 -4.62 -10.65
N PHE A 29 -14.35 -5.39 -11.03
CA PHE A 29 -13.55 -5.13 -12.24
C PHE A 29 -14.42 -5.00 -13.50
N ASN A 30 -15.41 -5.89 -13.68
CA ASN A 30 -16.22 -5.90 -14.89
C ASN A 30 -17.05 -4.61 -15.01
N ASP A 31 -17.73 -4.22 -13.92
CA ASP A 31 -18.53 -2.98 -13.88
C ASP A 31 -17.64 -1.76 -14.12
N LEU A 32 -16.48 -1.72 -13.48
CA LEU A 32 -15.51 -0.65 -13.65
C LEU A 32 -14.95 -0.58 -15.08
N TYR A 33 -14.80 -1.72 -15.74
CA TYR A 33 -14.28 -1.80 -17.11
C TYR A 33 -15.27 -1.22 -18.13
N LEU A 34 -16.57 -1.27 -17.85
CA LEU A 34 -17.60 -0.60 -18.64
C LEU A 34 -17.50 0.92 -18.52
N GLU A 35 -17.11 1.43 -17.35
CA GLU A 35 -17.01 2.86 -17.06
C GLU A 35 -15.60 3.46 -17.23
N LYS A 36 -14.63 2.68 -17.70
CA LYS A 36 -13.20 3.06 -17.78
C LYS A 36 -12.95 4.43 -18.43
N GLU A 37 -13.76 4.84 -19.40
CA GLU A 37 -13.62 6.11 -20.13
C GLU A 37 -14.00 7.35 -19.30
N LYS A 38 -14.78 7.17 -18.23
CA LYS A 38 -15.11 8.20 -17.24
C LYS A 38 -14.04 8.32 -16.16
N ILE A 39 -13.20 7.28 -16.01
CA ILE A 39 -12.23 7.15 -14.91
C ILE A 39 -10.81 7.44 -15.38
N LEU A 40 -10.40 6.81 -16.49
CA LEU A 40 -9.02 6.86 -16.96
C LEU A 40 -8.76 8.11 -17.80
N HIS A 41 -7.58 8.68 -17.60
CA HIS A 41 -7.04 9.68 -18.49
C HIS A 41 -6.76 9.04 -19.86
N GLN A 42 -6.73 9.84 -20.93
CA GLN A 42 -6.60 9.33 -22.30
C GLN A 42 -5.35 8.46 -22.50
N SER A 43 -4.20 8.88 -21.97
CA SER A 43 -2.95 8.10 -22.00
C SER A 43 -3.06 6.74 -21.28
N GLU A 44 -3.76 6.70 -20.14
CA GLU A 44 -3.97 5.47 -19.38
C GLU A 44 -4.93 4.53 -20.11
N LEU A 45 -5.95 5.07 -20.78
CA LEU A 45 -6.89 4.29 -21.60
C LEU A 45 -6.18 3.66 -22.79
N LEU A 46 -5.33 4.42 -23.50
CA LEU A 46 -4.49 3.90 -24.58
C LEU A 46 -3.59 2.77 -24.08
N PHE A 47 -2.94 2.96 -22.92
CA PHE A 47 -2.12 1.92 -22.32
C PHE A 47 -2.94 0.68 -21.95
N LEU A 48 -4.08 0.83 -21.27
CA LEU A 48 -4.97 -0.27 -20.90
C LEU A 48 -5.39 -1.11 -22.12
N ASN A 49 -5.74 -0.44 -23.23
CA ASN A 49 -6.14 -1.10 -24.47
C ASN A 49 -4.99 -1.84 -25.16
N SER A 50 -3.73 -1.45 -24.92
CA SER A 50 -2.55 -2.15 -25.44
C SER A 50 -2.23 -3.45 -24.69
N LEU A 51 -2.77 -3.64 -23.47
CA LEU A 51 -2.49 -4.80 -22.65
C LEU A 51 -3.15 -6.06 -23.21
N LYS A 52 -2.35 -7.12 -23.42
CA LYS A 52 -2.84 -8.40 -23.94
C LYS A 52 -3.52 -9.27 -22.87
N PHE A 53 -3.01 -9.25 -21.65
CA PHE A 53 -3.43 -10.17 -20.59
C PHE A 53 -4.50 -9.54 -19.67
N GLU A 54 -5.64 -10.22 -19.53
CA GLU A 54 -6.75 -9.78 -18.67
C GLU A 54 -6.32 -9.54 -17.21
N LYS A 55 -5.46 -10.41 -16.66
CA LYS A 55 -4.91 -10.20 -15.31
C LYS A 55 -4.22 -8.85 -15.19
N ARG A 56 -3.45 -8.44 -16.21
CA ARG A 56 -2.72 -7.18 -16.21
C ARG A 56 -3.69 -6.00 -16.37
N LYS A 57 -4.67 -6.09 -17.27
CA LYS A 57 -5.75 -5.10 -17.41
C LYS A 57 -6.47 -4.86 -16.09
N LYS A 58 -6.83 -5.95 -15.40
CA LYS A 58 -7.48 -5.93 -14.10
C LYS A 58 -6.66 -5.20 -13.04
N THR A 59 -5.39 -5.61 -12.84
CA THR A 59 -4.51 -4.95 -11.87
C THR A 59 -4.24 -3.48 -12.21
N PHE A 60 -4.16 -3.14 -13.51
CA PHE A 60 -3.93 -1.79 -13.96
C PHE A 60 -5.15 -0.90 -13.67
N LEU A 61 -6.34 -1.28 -14.15
CA LEU A 61 -7.56 -0.49 -14.00
C LEU A 61 -7.93 -0.31 -12.52
N LEU A 62 -7.94 -1.39 -11.74
CA LEU A 62 -8.28 -1.32 -10.31
C LEU A 62 -7.25 -0.46 -9.54
N GLY A 63 -5.95 -0.60 -9.85
CA GLY A 63 -4.90 0.20 -9.22
C GLY A 63 -5.04 1.68 -9.54
N ARG A 64 -5.33 2.03 -10.80
CA ARG A 64 -5.59 3.41 -11.21
C ARG A 64 -6.83 3.98 -10.57
N PHE A 65 -7.91 3.21 -10.50
CA PHE A 65 -9.13 3.65 -9.87
C PHE A 65 -8.94 3.88 -8.36
N ALA A 66 -8.30 2.97 -7.64
CA ALA A 66 -7.97 3.15 -6.22
C ALA A 66 -7.13 4.42 -5.99
N ALA A 67 -6.05 4.59 -6.77
CA ALA A 67 -5.18 5.75 -6.64
C ALA A 67 -5.88 7.07 -6.98
N LYS A 68 -6.71 7.09 -8.03
CA LYS A 68 -7.48 8.27 -8.40
C LYS A 68 -8.51 8.64 -7.35
N LEU A 69 -9.19 7.66 -6.73
CA LEU A 69 -10.10 7.93 -5.61
C LEU A 69 -9.34 8.53 -4.42
N SER A 70 -8.17 7.99 -4.07
CA SER A 70 -7.34 8.55 -3.00
C SER A 70 -6.88 9.98 -3.32
N LEU A 71 -6.38 10.23 -4.53
CA LEU A 71 -5.95 11.56 -4.98
C LEU A 71 -7.10 12.57 -5.05
N SER A 72 -8.25 12.15 -5.59
CA SER A 72 -9.48 12.93 -5.68
C SER A 72 -9.93 13.43 -4.31
N ASN A 73 -9.89 12.58 -3.29
CA ASN A 73 -10.21 12.98 -1.93
C ASN A 73 -9.16 13.93 -1.35
N LEU A 74 -7.87 13.64 -1.57
CA LEU A 74 -6.78 14.50 -1.11
C LEU A 74 -6.84 15.91 -1.70
N PHE A 75 -7.21 16.01 -2.97
CA PHE A 75 -7.33 17.28 -3.69
C PHE A 75 -8.72 17.92 -3.60
N GLN A 76 -9.68 17.26 -2.96
CA GLN A 76 -11.09 17.69 -2.93
C GLN A 76 -11.66 17.95 -4.34
N SER A 77 -11.32 17.08 -5.29
CA SER A 77 -11.73 17.17 -6.70
C SER A 77 -12.50 15.92 -7.09
N ASN A 78 -13.60 16.07 -7.83
CA ASN A 78 -14.42 14.94 -8.29
C ASN A 78 -14.02 14.41 -9.70
N GLU A 79 -13.05 15.03 -10.36
CA GLU A 79 -12.70 14.72 -11.74
C GLU A 79 -11.59 13.66 -11.84
N LEU A 80 -11.94 12.38 -11.69
CA LEU A 80 -10.96 11.28 -11.78
C LEU A 80 -10.20 11.26 -13.12
N LYS A 81 -10.89 11.60 -14.21
CA LYS A 81 -10.35 11.59 -15.57
C LYS A 81 -9.24 12.60 -15.80
N SER A 82 -9.22 13.73 -15.08
CA SER A 82 -8.20 14.77 -15.24
C SER A 82 -6.86 14.41 -14.56
N ILE A 83 -6.88 13.46 -13.63
CA ILE A 83 -5.69 12.93 -12.97
C ILE A 83 -5.04 11.90 -13.90
N ASN A 84 -3.85 12.14 -14.43
CA ASN A 84 -3.10 11.15 -15.19
C ASN A 84 -2.10 10.44 -14.28
N ILE A 85 -2.07 9.11 -14.24
CA ILE A 85 -1.05 8.38 -13.48
C ILE A 85 -0.14 7.62 -14.45
N ILE A 86 1.07 8.15 -14.61
CA ILE A 86 2.10 7.55 -15.47
C ILE A 86 2.98 6.59 -14.69
N SER A 87 3.83 5.86 -15.42
CA SER A 87 4.90 5.05 -14.83
C SER A 87 6.17 5.88 -14.74
N GLY A 88 6.76 5.95 -13.55
CA GLY A 88 8.14 6.41 -13.37
C GLY A 88 9.12 5.45 -14.02
N ILE A 89 10.40 5.86 -14.09
CA ILE A 89 11.46 5.10 -14.75
C ILE A 89 11.67 3.71 -14.14
N PHE A 90 11.39 3.57 -12.83
CA PHE A 90 11.46 2.30 -12.09
C PHE A 90 10.09 1.60 -11.95
N GLY A 91 9.07 2.03 -12.69
CA GLY A 91 7.75 1.39 -12.66
C GLY A 91 6.80 1.88 -11.56
N ASN A 92 7.27 2.75 -10.65
CA ASN A 92 6.43 3.34 -9.61
C ASN A 92 5.37 4.29 -10.22
N PRO A 93 4.17 4.38 -9.66
CA PRO A 93 3.17 5.30 -10.16
C PRO A 93 3.57 6.76 -9.86
N VAL A 94 3.31 7.67 -10.80
CA VAL A 94 3.52 9.12 -10.64
C VAL A 94 2.25 9.85 -11.05
N ALA A 95 1.69 10.63 -10.15
CA ALA A 95 0.51 11.45 -10.43
C ALA A 95 0.90 12.72 -11.19
N GLN A 96 0.20 12.99 -12.28
CA GLN A 96 0.26 14.22 -13.06
C GLN A 96 -1.13 14.85 -13.02
N THR A 97 -1.19 16.06 -12.49
CA THR A 97 -2.43 16.77 -12.17
C THR A 97 -2.19 18.26 -12.42
N ASN A 98 -3.25 18.97 -12.82
CA ASN A 98 -3.21 20.42 -13.02
C ASN A 98 -3.38 21.20 -11.71
N ILE A 99 -3.54 20.50 -10.57
CA ILE A 99 -3.73 21.09 -9.25
C ILE A 99 -2.36 21.47 -8.69
N SER A 100 -2.25 22.65 -8.07
CA SER A 100 -1.01 23.21 -7.55
C SER A 100 -0.33 22.37 -6.47
N ASN A 101 -1.09 21.52 -5.78
CA ASN A 101 -0.60 20.70 -4.68
C ASN A 101 0.00 19.41 -5.24
N SER A 102 1.28 19.17 -4.95
CA SER A 102 1.93 17.93 -5.33
C SER A 102 1.56 16.80 -4.37
N ALA A 103 1.11 15.67 -4.92
CA ALA A 103 0.88 14.45 -4.15
C ALA A 103 1.59 13.26 -4.79
N ASP A 104 2.14 12.41 -3.93
CA ASP A 104 2.67 11.11 -4.31
C ASP A 104 1.64 10.02 -3.99
N ILE A 105 1.81 8.86 -4.62
CA ILE A 105 0.92 7.71 -4.48
C ILE A 105 1.72 6.42 -4.34
N SER A 106 1.18 5.48 -3.57
CA SER A 106 1.62 4.09 -3.56
C SER A 106 0.41 3.18 -3.81
N ILE A 107 0.62 2.10 -4.56
CA ILE A 107 -0.42 1.15 -4.96
C ILE A 107 0.06 -0.26 -4.63
N SER A 108 -0.83 -1.10 -4.13
CA SER A 108 -0.61 -2.55 -4.05
C SER A 108 -1.85 -3.34 -4.42
N HIS A 109 -1.67 -4.61 -4.76
CA HIS A 109 -2.75 -5.52 -5.11
C HIS A 109 -2.43 -6.92 -4.63
N CYS A 110 -3.47 -7.61 -4.18
CA CYS A 110 -3.44 -9.05 -3.98
C CYS A 110 -4.57 -9.69 -4.83
N LYS A 111 -4.84 -10.99 -4.63
CA LYS A 111 -5.84 -11.70 -5.43
C LYS A 111 -7.22 -11.03 -5.37
N ASN A 112 -7.66 -10.67 -4.17
CA ASN A 112 -9.02 -10.23 -3.90
C ASN A 112 -9.15 -8.73 -3.70
N PHE A 113 -8.05 -8.03 -3.42
CA PHE A 113 -8.08 -6.61 -3.08
C PHE A 113 -7.05 -5.81 -3.86
N THR A 114 -7.35 -4.53 -4.01
CA THR A 114 -6.44 -3.50 -4.49
C THR A 114 -6.46 -2.35 -3.50
N VAL A 115 -5.28 -1.84 -3.17
CA VAL A 115 -5.11 -0.71 -2.26
C VAL A 115 -4.32 0.41 -2.92
N ALA A 116 -4.65 1.64 -2.56
CA ALA A 116 -3.81 2.79 -2.83
C ALA A 116 -3.80 3.75 -1.64
N VAL A 117 -2.71 4.50 -1.52
CA VAL A 117 -2.63 5.65 -0.62
C VAL A 117 -2.10 6.85 -1.42
N ALA A 118 -2.74 8.00 -1.25
CA ALA A 118 -2.31 9.30 -1.76
C ALA A 118 -1.93 10.21 -0.59
N PHE A 119 -0.80 10.90 -0.71
CA PHE A 119 -0.23 11.69 0.37
C PHE A 119 0.52 12.90 -0.19
N PRO A 120 0.68 13.99 0.59
CA PRO A 120 1.46 15.15 0.15
C PRO A 120 2.91 14.77 -0.15
N SER A 121 3.49 15.32 -1.22
CA SER A 121 4.81 14.86 -1.75
C SER A 121 6.01 15.11 -0.84
N PHE A 122 5.83 15.86 0.25
CA PHE A 122 6.86 16.05 1.27
C PHE A 122 6.85 14.94 2.34
N TYR A 123 5.92 13.98 2.26
CA TYR A 123 6.01 12.70 2.95
C TYR A 123 6.51 11.60 1.99
N ILE A 124 7.05 10.53 2.57
CA ILE A 124 7.42 9.31 1.85
C ILE A 124 6.65 8.16 2.47
N LEU A 125 5.63 7.67 1.78
CA LEU A 125 4.83 6.51 2.20
C LEU A 125 4.91 5.38 1.17
N GLY A 126 4.76 4.16 1.65
CA GLY A 126 4.59 2.96 0.83
C GLY A 126 3.51 2.07 1.40
N ILE A 127 2.60 1.58 0.56
CA ILE A 127 1.55 0.63 0.97
C ILE A 127 1.74 -0.71 0.30
N ASP A 128 1.54 -1.77 1.07
CA ASP A 128 1.47 -3.13 0.57
C ASP A 128 0.27 -3.90 1.12
N ILE A 129 -0.25 -4.86 0.35
CA ILE A 129 -1.33 -5.77 0.75
C ILE A 129 -1.01 -7.18 0.27
N GLU A 130 -1.07 -8.14 1.18
CA GLU A 130 -0.82 -9.54 0.86
C GLU A 130 -1.84 -10.47 1.50
N ALA A 131 -2.15 -11.57 0.79
CA ALA A 131 -2.96 -12.63 1.34
C ALA A 131 -2.08 -13.58 2.16
N ILE A 132 -2.53 -13.89 3.38
CA ILE A 132 -1.89 -14.86 4.27
C ILE A 132 -2.00 -16.23 3.63
N LYS A 133 -0.86 -16.75 3.16
CA LYS A 133 -0.78 -18.07 2.54
C LYS A 133 0.58 -18.69 2.85
N LYS A 134 0.63 -20.02 2.87
CA LYS A 134 1.90 -20.74 3.00
C LYS A 134 2.77 -20.42 1.78
N ASN A 135 3.86 -19.67 2.01
CA ASN A 135 4.82 -19.34 0.97
C ASN A 135 6.25 -19.54 1.50
N ASN A 136 6.78 -20.74 1.26
CA ASN A 136 8.12 -21.10 1.72
C ASN A 136 9.23 -20.31 1.02
N VAL A 137 8.94 -19.64 -0.11
CA VAL A 137 9.93 -18.80 -0.80
C VAL A 137 10.31 -17.59 0.07
N ILE A 138 9.36 -17.06 0.84
CA ILE A 138 9.58 -15.91 1.74
C ILE A 138 10.67 -16.22 2.78
N LYS A 139 10.77 -17.47 3.23
CA LYS A 139 11.78 -17.89 4.22
C LYS A 139 13.22 -17.61 3.77
N LYS A 140 13.48 -17.56 2.45
CA LYS A 140 14.80 -17.26 1.90
C LYS A 140 15.21 -15.79 2.09
N TYR A 141 14.25 -14.92 2.35
CA TYR A 141 14.45 -13.47 2.51
C TYR A 141 14.34 -13.02 3.97
N ILE A 142 14.30 -13.97 4.90
CA ILE A 142 14.21 -13.71 6.33
C ILE A 142 15.59 -13.89 6.95
N THR A 143 16.04 -12.89 7.70
CA THR A 143 17.28 -12.96 8.46
C THR A 143 17.06 -13.64 9.81
N ASN A 144 18.14 -14.09 10.44
CA ASN A 144 18.07 -14.65 11.79
C ASN A 144 17.57 -13.63 12.83
N LEU A 145 17.84 -12.34 12.62
CA LEU A 145 17.37 -11.28 13.52
C LEU A 145 15.86 -11.12 13.41
N GLU A 146 15.33 -11.10 12.19
CA GLU A 146 13.90 -11.01 11.94
C GLU A 146 13.15 -12.23 12.47
N TRP A 147 13.71 -13.42 12.24
CA TRP A 147 13.14 -14.65 12.78
C TRP A 147 13.05 -14.60 14.31
N LYS A 148 14.11 -14.13 14.99
CA LYS A 148 14.09 -13.95 16.45
C LYS A 148 13.03 -12.94 16.88
N SER A 149 12.90 -11.81 16.19
CA SER A 149 11.88 -10.79 16.45
C SER A 149 10.45 -11.32 16.31
N LEU A 150 10.21 -12.33 15.49
CA LEU A 150 8.91 -13.01 15.40
C LEU A 150 8.65 -14.00 16.54
N THR A 151 9.69 -14.48 17.23
CA THR A 151 9.53 -15.62 18.16
C THR A 151 8.54 -15.38 19.28
N SER A 152 8.46 -14.13 19.76
CA SER A 152 7.51 -13.71 20.79
C SER A 152 6.03 -13.83 20.35
N PHE A 153 5.76 -13.90 19.05
CA PHE A 153 4.41 -13.91 18.50
C PHE A 153 3.94 -15.31 18.06
N PHE A 154 4.77 -16.35 18.13
CA PHE A 154 4.36 -17.72 17.74
C PHE A 154 3.22 -18.28 18.60
N HIS A 155 3.02 -17.75 19.80
CA HIS A 155 1.89 -18.17 20.66
C HIS A 155 0.54 -17.62 20.19
N SER A 156 0.52 -16.51 19.45
CA SER A 156 -0.70 -15.83 19.01
C SER A 156 -0.93 -15.88 17.50
N LEU A 157 0.13 -16.04 16.70
CA LEU A 157 0.07 -16.04 15.25
C LEU A 157 0.70 -17.29 14.64
N GLU A 158 0.04 -17.81 13.61
CA GLU A 158 0.61 -18.88 12.79
C GLU A 158 1.87 -18.41 12.05
N GLU A 159 2.80 -19.34 11.80
CA GLU A 159 4.02 -19.07 11.04
C GLU A 159 3.73 -18.40 9.68
N LYS A 160 2.70 -18.86 8.95
CA LYS A 160 2.33 -18.26 7.65
C LYS A 160 2.00 -16.76 7.75
N THR A 161 1.38 -16.35 8.86
CA THR A 161 1.03 -14.95 9.14
C THR A 161 2.30 -14.16 9.42
N LEU A 162 3.17 -14.68 10.28
CA LEU A 162 4.46 -14.07 10.64
C LEU A 162 5.38 -13.88 9.42
N LEU A 163 5.46 -14.88 8.54
CA LEU A 163 6.20 -14.77 7.28
C LEU A 163 5.61 -13.69 6.37
N THR A 164 4.29 -13.63 6.28
CA THR A 164 3.59 -12.64 5.45
C THR A 164 3.79 -11.23 6.01
N ILE A 165 3.80 -11.05 7.33
CA ILE A 165 4.14 -9.79 8.01
C ILE A 165 5.51 -9.26 7.55
N ILE A 166 6.57 -10.08 7.65
CA ILE A 166 7.91 -9.64 7.23
C ILE A 166 7.90 -9.25 5.75
N TRP A 167 7.31 -10.11 4.91
CA TRP A 167 7.27 -9.87 3.48
C TRP A 167 6.59 -8.56 3.13
N THR A 168 5.39 -8.32 3.67
CA THR A 168 4.61 -7.13 3.34
C THR A 168 5.24 -5.85 3.91
N ALA A 169 5.89 -5.92 5.07
CA ALA A 169 6.67 -4.80 5.62
C ALA A 169 7.91 -4.47 4.78
N LYS A 170 8.58 -5.46 4.19
CA LYS A 170 9.70 -5.21 3.27
C LYS A 170 9.22 -4.62 1.94
N GLU A 171 8.16 -5.17 1.36
CA GLU A 171 7.56 -4.68 0.11
C GLU A 171 7.05 -3.25 0.25
N SER A 172 6.40 -2.90 1.36
CA SER A 172 5.93 -1.53 1.61
C SER A 172 7.11 -0.55 1.71
N LEU A 173 8.22 -0.91 2.38
CA LEU A 173 9.42 -0.06 2.42
C LEU A 173 10.05 0.08 1.05
N SER A 174 10.18 -1.01 0.30
CA SER A 174 10.72 -0.96 -1.06
C SER A 174 9.91 -0.05 -1.99
N LYS A 175 8.58 -0.06 -1.85
CA LYS A 175 7.68 0.85 -2.56
C LYS A 175 7.88 2.30 -2.15
N ALA A 176 8.02 2.57 -0.85
CA ALA A 176 8.32 3.91 -0.34
C ALA A 176 9.64 4.44 -0.92
N LEU A 177 10.67 3.58 -1.03
CA LEU A 177 11.98 3.90 -1.60
C LEU A 177 12.01 3.89 -3.14
N LYS A 178 10.91 3.52 -3.81
CA LYS A 178 10.79 3.40 -5.27
C LYS A 178 11.79 2.41 -5.89
N CYS A 179 12.26 1.42 -5.13
CA CYS A 179 13.22 0.41 -5.59
C CYS A 179 12.58 -0.84 -6.19
N GLY A 180 11.35 -1.18 -5.78
CA GLY A 180 10.70 -2.43 -6.16
C GLY A 180 11.53 -3.67 -5.77
N LEU A 181 11.45 -4.75 -6.54
CA LEU A 181 12.21 -5.98 -6.25
C LEU A 181 13.73 -5.88 -6.52
N ASN A 182 14.23 -4.72 -6.95
CA ASN A 182 15.64 -4.54 -7.30
C ASN A 182 16.54 -4.28 -6.08
N ILE A 183 15.96 -3.97 -4.92
CA ILE A 183 16.71 -3.83 -3.66
C ILE A 183 16.91 -5.21 -3.00
N SER A 184 18.08 -5.41 -2.40
CA SER A 184 18.32 -6.59 -1.57
C SER A 184 17.42 -6.56 -0.33
N PHE A 185 16.65 -7.62 -0.09
CA PHE A 185 15.77 -7.75 1.08
C PHE A 185 16.54 -7.81 2.40
N ASN A 186 17.86 -8.03 2.37
CA ASN A 186 18.73 -7.91 3.54
C ASN A 186 18.95 -6.45 3.93
N LEU A 187 18.84 -5.50 2.99
CA LEU A 187 18.89 -4.07 3.32
C LEU A 187 17.59 -3.62 4.00
N LEU A 188 16.47 -4.26 3.66
CA LEU A 188 15.15 -3.98 4.24
C LEU A 188 14.92 -4.71 5.58
N GLU A 189 15.99 -5.06 6.29
CA GLU A 189 15.93 -5.89 7.50
C GLU A 189 15.12 -5.21 8.61
N ILE A 190 14.17 -5.95 9.18
CA ILE A 190 13.34 -5.50 10.30
C ILE A 190 14.12 -5.68 11.60
N LYS A 191 14.25 -4.60 12.37
CA LYS A 191 14.97 -4.57 13.65
C LYS A 191 14.15 -5.21 14.78
N ASN A 192 12.90 -4.79 14.92
CA ASN A 192 11.99 -5.25 15.97
C ASN A 192 10.55 -5.07 15.52
N ILE A 193 9.66 -5.89 16.07
CA ILE A 193 8.21 -5.80 15.88
C ILE A 193 7.57 -5.58 17.25
N THR A 194 6.63 -4.66 17.34
CA THR A 194 5.87 -4.32 18.55
C THR A 194 4.37 -4.49 18.29
N LEU A 195 3.65 -5.05 19.26
CA LEU A 195 2.19 -5.07 19.25
C LEU A 195 1.69 -3.72 19.76
N ILE A 196 0.89 -3.03 18.97
CA ILE A 196 0.30 -1.73 19.33
C ILE A 196 -1.10 -1.94 19.93
N SER A 197 -1.91 -2.75 19.27
CA SER A 197 -3.23 -3.18 19.73
C SER A 197 -3.62 -4.49 19.04
N GLU A 198 -4.81 -5.02 19.31
CA GLU A 198 -5.28 -6.24 18.66
C GLU A 198 -5.19 -6.11 17.13
N ASN A 199 -4.50 -7.06 16.49
CA ASN A 199 -4.28 -7.09 15.04
C ASN A 199 -3.52 -5.90 14.44
N HIS A 200 -2.92 -5.02 15.25
CA HIS A 200 -2.14 -3.88 14.81
C HIS A 200 -0.74 -3.92 15.42
N PHE A 201 0.26 -3.88 14.56
CA PHE A 201 1.66 -3.97 14.93
C PHE A 201 2.45 -2.87 14.24
N SER A 202 3.60 -2.54 14.82
CA SER A 202 4.58 -1.64 14.23
C SER A 202 5.94 -2.33 14.15
N CYS A 203 6.77 -1.93 13.18
CA CYS A 203 8.16 -2.37 13.14
C CYS A 203 9.14 -1.27 12.74
N ASP A 204 10.34 -1.37 13.28
CA ASP A 204 11.48 -0.53 12.93
C ASP A 204 12.42 -1.29 11.97
N TYR A 205 13.19 -0.56 11.18
CA TYR A 205 14.19 -1.13 10.26
C TYR A 205 15.62 -0.93 10.76
N VAL A 206 16.50 -1.89 10.46
CA VAL A 206 17.93 -1.82 10.84
C VAL A 206 18.65 -0.74 10.02
N ASN A 207 18.56 -0.81 8.69
CA ASN A 207 19.33 0.05 7.78
C ASN A 207 18.58 1.31 7.36
N PHE A 208 17.30 1.44 7.74
CA PHE A 208 16.41 2.54 7.39
C PHE A 208 15.69 3.11 8.62
N PRO A 209 16.43 3.53 9.69
CA PRO A 209 15.85 3.92 10.97
C PRO A 209 14.96 5.18 10.91
N GLN A 210 15.06 5.96 9.83
CA GLN A 210 14.18 7.10 9.55
C GLN A 210 12.76 6.69 9.13
N TYR A 211 12.51 5.39 8.89
CA TYR A 211 11.20 4.83 8.57
C TYR A 211 10.74 3.83 9.63
N LYS A 212 9.43 3.65 9.69
CA LYS A 212 8.77 2.54 10.38
C LYS A 212 7.66 1.98 9.49
N CYS A 213 7.14 0.81 9.83
CA CYS A 213 5.94 0.25 9.21
C CYS A 213 4.87 0.02 10.24
N GLU A 214 3.66 0.49 9.98
CA GLU A 214 2.45 0.05 10.67
C GLU A 214 1.79 -1.03 9.82
N PHE A 215 1.36 -2.13 10.41
CA PHE A 215 0.64 -3.17 9.68
C PHE A 215 -0.53 -3.77 10.46
N PHE A 216 -1.55 -4.12 9.69
CA PHE A 216 -2.87 -4.52 10.18
C PHE A 216 -3.19 -5.91 9.66
N VAL A 217 -3.49 -6.83 10.57
CA VAL A 217 -3.83 -8.22 10.26
C VAL A 217 -5.35 -8.35 10.22
N ALA A 218 -5.91 -8.69 9.07
CA ALA A 218 -7.36 -8.82 8.90
C ALA A 218 -7.71 -10.17 8.30
N SER A 219 -8.36 -11.04 9.07
CA SER A 219 -8.80 -12.40 8.67
C SER A 219 -7.72 -13.23 7.94
N ASN A 220 -7.57 -13.03 6.63
CA ASN A 220 -6.63 -13.72 5.75
C ASN A 220 -5.72 -12.77 4.93
N HIS A 221 -5.62 -11.50 5.33
CA HIS A 221 -4.84 -10.47 4.64
C HIS A 221 -4.02 -9.66 5.64
N ILE A 222 -2.92 -9.10 5.16
CA ILE A 222 -2.16 -8.10 5.91
C ILE A 222 -1.98 -6.88 5.01
N VAL A 223 -2.17 -5.70 5.60
CA VAL A 223 -1.83 -4.43 4.96
C VAL A 223 -0.77 -3.72 5.74
N SER A 224 0.29 -3.31 5.05
CA SER A 224 1.45 -2.62 5.60
C SER A 224 1.55 -1.21 5.03
N ILE A 225 1.75 -0.23 5.89
CA ILE A 225 1.99 1.17 5.53
C ILE A 225 3.32 1.60 6.14
N VAL A 226 4.30 1.86 5.29
CA VAL A 226 5.56 2.52 5.67
C VAL A 226 5.40 4.01 5.62
N LEU A 227 5.98 4.68 6.60
CA LEU A 227 6.00 6.13 6.77
C LEU A 227 7.24 6.56 7.56
N PRO A 228 7.59 7.87 7.57
CA PRO A 228 8.68 8.36 8.39
C PRO A 228 8.47 8.02 9.87
N ASN A 229 9.53 7.65 10.57
CA ASN A 229 9.44 7.20 11.97
C ASN A 229 8.89 8.31 12.90
N ILE A 230 9.19 9.57 12.57
CA ILE A 230 8.69 10.77 13.26
C ILE A 230 7.21 11.07 13.03
N THR A 231 6.53 10.30 12.18
CA THR A 231 5.12 10.48 11.84
C THR A 231 4.28 9.41 12.53
N SER A 232 3.24 9.80 13.26
CA SER A 232 2.20 8.88 13.73
C SER A 232 1.05 8.83 12.73
N LEU A 233 0.51 7.62 12.57
CA LEU A 233 -0.61 7.33 11.68
C LEU A 233 -1.87 7.17 12.54
N GLN A 234 -2.91 7.94 12.22
CA GLN A 234 -4.21 7.82 12.87
C GLN A 234 -5.31 7.63 11.84
N PHE A 235 -6.08 6.55 11.98
CA PHE A 235 -7.28 6.27 11.20
C PHE A 235 -8.15 5.23 11.92
N ASP A 236 -9.39 5.07 11.45
CA ASP A 236 -10.27 3.99 11.91
C ASP A 236 -9.83 2.66 11.29
N ASN A 237 -8.98 1.94 12.03
CA ASN A 237 -8.45 0.64 11.63
C ASN A 237 -9.46 -0.51 11.79
N THR A 238 -10.48 -0.36 12.65
CA THR A 238 -11.54 -1.35 12.86
C THR A 238 -12.37 -1.51 11.59
N THR A 239 -12.93 -0.40 11.10
CA THR A 239 -13.71 -0.39 9.85
C THR A 239 -12.89 -0.87 8.64
N PHE A 240 -11.58 -0.67 8.68
CA PHE A 240 -10.66 -1.09 7.63
C PHE A 240 -10.45 -2.61 7.62
N THR A 241 -10.16 -3.20 8.78
CA THR A 241 -9.92 -4.65 8.92
C THR A 241 -11.18 -5.47 8.68
N GLU A 242 -12.37 -4.97 9.04
CA GLU A 242 -13.66 -5.63 8.75
C GLU A 242 -13.96 -5.78 7.25
N LYS A 243 -13.29 -5.01 6.39
CA LYS A 243 -13.53 -5.00 4.93
C LYS A 243 -12.62 -5.96 4.16
N LEU A 244 -11.64 -6.57 4.83
CA LEU A 244 -10.57 -7.44 4.31
C LEU A 244 -10.80 -8.94 4.59
#